data_AF-A0A8E0IED0-F1
#
_entry.id   AF-A0A8E0IED0-F1
#
_cell.length_a   1.000
_cell.length_b   1.000
_cell.length_c   1.000
_cell.angle_alpha   90.00
_cell.angle_beta   90.00
_cell.angle_gamma   90.00
#
_symmetry.space_group_name_H-M   'P 1'
#
loop_
_entity.id
_entity.type
_entity.pdbx_description
1 polymer ?
#
loop_
_entity_poly.entity_id
_entity_poly.type
_entity_poly.pdbx_seq_one_letter_code
_entity_poly.pdbx_strand_id
1 'polypeptide(L)'
;MKPAKTKYSDAPDGSIHQYDQILKYFNDQPADQTKPRGNRITFVTTGIIGFDGGQTTMLHLGTLLANAGYDVYYLSYVPQSQDEMIQNAEFNYPGYKGTCLPMGELESHRSDIWVATLWESVYVIKNKPGYKMYFVQDYEPYFYPYGDRYQMARRTYSLG
;
A
#
# COMPACT_ATOMS: atom_id res chain seq x y z
N MET A 1 32.13 15.11 5.13
CA MET A 1 31.73 13.67 5.13
C MET A 1 31.96 13.11 3.74
N LYS A 2 32.60 11.94 3.62
CA LYS A 2 32.64 11.20 2.35
C LYS A 2 31.33 10.40 2.22
N PRO A 3 30.63 10.43 1.08
CA PRO A 3 29.41 9.65 0.91
C PRO A 3 29.71 8.16 1.01
N ALA A 4 28.87 7.43 1.75
CA ALA A 4 28.96 5.98 1.82
C ALA A 4 28.70 5.38 0.43
N LYS A 5 29.50 4.38 0.03
CA LYS A 5 29.27 3.62 -1.20
C LYS A 5 28.10 2.65 -0.98
N THR A 6 26.88 3.15 -1.05
CA THR A 6 25.70 2.29 -1.14
C THR A 6 25.62 1.75 -2.57
N LYS A 7 25.67 0.43 -2.75
CA LYS A 7 25.34 -0.20 -4.02
C LYS A 7 23.85 0.06 -4.27
N TYR A 8 23.54 0.93 -5.22
CA TYR A 8 22.21 1.00 -5.82
C TYR A 8 22.09 -0.14 -6.83
N SER A 9 21.06 -0.96 -6.69
CA SER A 9 20.55 -1.79 -7.78
C SER A 9 19.49 -0.98 -8.52
N ASP A 10 19.51 -1.02 -9.85
CA ASP A 10 18.43 -0.49 -10.66
C ASP A 10 17.10 -1.11 -10.22
N ALA A 11 16.02 -0.32 -10.25
CA ALA A 11 14.68 -0.86 -10.05
C ALA A 11 14.48 -1.99 -11.07
N PRO A 12 14.12 -3.21 -10.65
CA PRO A 12 13.95 -4.31 -11.59
C PRO A 12 12.97 -3.89 -12.68
N ASP A 13 13.33 -4.10 -13.95
CA ASP A 13 12.38 -4.03 -15.05
C ASP A 13 11.18 -4.88 -14.65
N GLY A 14 10.03 -4.23 -14.48
CA GLY A 14 8.86 -4.75 -13.77
C GLY A 14 8.30 -6.03 -14.38
N SER A 15 8.94 -7.15 -14.08
CA SER A 15 8.56 -8.49 -14.46
C SER A 15 7.14 -8.75 -13.98
N ILE A 16 6.29 -9.20 -14.89
CA ILE A 16 4.89 -9.54 -14.61
C ILE A 16 4.77 -10.59 -13.49
N HIS A 17 5.82 -11.39 -13.28
CA HIS A 17 5.89 -12.44 -12.25
C HIS A 17 5.96 -11.91 -10.81
N GLN A 18 6.25 -10.63 -10.59
CA GLN A 18 6.17 -10.03 -9.25
C GLN A 18 4.73 -9.98 -8.71
N TYR A 19 3.72 -10.17 -9.57
CA TYR A 19 2.31 -10.00 -9.23
C TYR A 19 1.50 -11.29 -9.26
N ASP A 20 2.11 -12.44 -9.57
CA ASP A 20 1.42 -13.73 -9.66
C ASP A 20 0.61 -14.03 -8.37
N GLN A 21 1.13 -13.59 -7.22
CA GLN A 21 0.48 -13.77 -5.91
C GLN A 21 -0.79 -12.91 -5.72
N ILE A 22 -0.94 -11.84 -6.50
CA ILE A 22 -2.08 -10.92 -6.42
C ILE A 22 -3.00 -10.96 -7.64
N LEU A 23 -2.65 -11.69 -8.72
CA LEU A 23 -3.49 -11.82 -9.92
C LEU A 23 -4.92 -12.28 -9.62
N LYS A 24 -5.10 -13.12 -8.59
CA LYS A 24 -6.43 -13.57 -8.13
C LYS A 24 -7.39 -12.44 -7.74
N TYR A 25 -6.87 -11.25 -7.42
CA TYR A 25 -7.68 -10.09 -7.02
C TYR A 25 -8.09 -9.21 -8.22
N PHE A 26 -7.51 -9.43 -9.40
CA PHE A 26 -7.72 -8.58 -10.57
C PHE A 26 -9.06 -8.93 -11.23
N ASN A 27 -9.94 -7.94 -11.32
CA ASN A 27 -11.21 -8.00 -12.05
C ASN A 27 -11.73 -6.57 -12.29
N ASP A 28 -12.85 -6.41 -12.98
CA ASP A 28 -13.44 -5.12 -13.36
C ASP A 28 -14.60 -4.67 -12.46
N GLN A 29 -14.95 -5.47 -11.46
CA GLN A 29 -16.06 -5.17 -10.56
C GLN A 29 -15.75 -3.93 -9.72
N PRO A 30 -16.72 -3.01 -9.56
CA PRO A 30 -16.54 -1.85 -8.70
C PRO A 30 -16.50 -2.28 -7.22
N ALA A 31 -15.80 -1.49 -6.41
CA ALA A 31 -15.79 -1.60 -4.96
C ALA A 31 -17.17 -1.27 -4.42
N ASP A 32 -17.60 -2.04 -3.42
CA ASP A 32 -18.75 -1.67 -2.61
C ASP A 32 -18.35 -0.57 -1.60
N GLN A 33 -19.05 0.57 -1.64
CA GLN A 33 -18.71 1.81 -0.93
C GLN A 33 -19.81 2.23 0.06
N THR A 34 -20.23 1.31 0.92
CA THR A 34 -21.09 1.68 2.06
C THR A 34 -20.33 2.53 3.07
N LYS A 35 -20.89 3.69 3.47
CA LYS A 35 -20.28 4.62 4.42
C LYS A 35 -19.72 3.88 5.66
N PRO A 36 -18.46 4.14 6.05
CA PRO A 36 -17.82 3.37 7.11
C PRO A 36 -18.48 3.61 8.46
N ARG A 37 -18.41 2.59 9.32
CA ARG A 37 -18.63 2.68 10.76
C ARG A 37 -17.42 2.04 11.43
N GLY A 38 -16.73 2.78 12.29
CA GLY A 38 -15.57 2.26 13.03
C GLY A 38 -14.34 3.16 12.92
N ASN A 39 -13.27 2.74 13.59
CA ASN A 39 -12.03 3.51 13.78
C ASN A 39 -10.79 2.75 13.27
N ARG A 40 -10.95 1.57 12.66
CA ARG A 40 -9.82 0.81 12.14
C ARG A 40 -9.51 1.18 10.70
N ILE A 41 -8.29 1.69 10.47
CA ILE A 41 -7.79 2.11 9.16
C ILE A 41 -6.58 1.28 8.80
N THR A 42 -6.60 0.66 7.61
CA THR A 42 -5.48 -0.13 7.11
C THR A 42 -4.99 0.42 5.78
N PHE A 43 -3.77 0.92 5.76
CA PHE A 43 -3.04 1.24 4.53
C PHE A 43 -2.46 -0.05 3.95
N VAL A 44 -2.72 -0.32 2.67
CA VAL A 44 -2.23 -1.52 1.97
C VAL A 44 -1.17 -1.11 0.96
N THR A 45 0.07 -1.58 1.18
CA THR A 45 1.30 -1.08 0.54
C THR A 45 2.20 -2.21 0.07
N THR A 46 3.19 -1.93 -0.79
CA THR A 46 4.26 -2.85 -1.23
C THR A 46 5.27 -3.12 -0.12
N GLY A 47 4.80 -3.45 1.07
CA GLY A 47 5.63 -3.44 2.28
C GLY A 47 6.02 -2.02 2.67
N ILE A 48 7.05 -1.91 3.51
CA ILE A 48 7.69 -0.65 3.86
C ILE A 48 9.13 -0.66 3.37
N ILE A 49 9.48 0.27 2.48
CA ILE A 49 10.76 0.39 1.80
C ILE A 49 11.48 1.61 2.38
N GLY A 50 12.73 1.43 2.83
CA GLY A 50 13.54 2.54 3.31
C GLY A 50 13.78 3.60 2.22
N PHE A 51 13.84 4.87 2.60
CA PHE A 51 14.04 6.03 1.72
C PHE A 51 12.89 6.34 0.74
N ASP A 52 11.73 5.71 0.89
CA ASP A 52 10.56 5.97 0.04
C ASP A 52 9.77 7.19 0.52
N GLY A 53 9.71 8.23 -0.31
CA GLY A 53 9.04 9.51 0.02
C GLY A 53 7.51 9.39 0.11
N GLY A 54 6.91 8.55 -0.72
CA GLY A 54 5.47 8.30 -0.71
C GLY A 54 5.04 7.60 0.58
N GLN A 55 5.79 6.57 0.97
CA GLN A 55 5.56 5.86 2.23
C GLN A 55 5.91 6.70 3.46
N THR A 56 6.89 7.59 3.39
CA THR A 56 7.15 8.58 4.46
C THR A 56 5.92 9.46 4.70
N THR A 57 5.29 9.94 3.62
CA THR A 57 4.05 10.73 3.71
C THR A 57 2.89 9.91 4.28
N MET A 58 2.75 8.65 3.85
CA MET A 58 1.76 7.71 4.41
C MET A 58 1.95 7.50 5.91
N LEU A 59 3.18 7.26 6.39
CA LEU A 59 3.50 7.06 7.81
C LEU A 59 3.19 8.30 8.64
N HIS A 60 3.47 9.49 8.10
CA HIS A 60 3.11 10.75 8.74
C HIS A 60 1.58 10.89 8.87
N LEU A 61 0.82 10.64 7.79
CA LEU A 61 -0.64 10.67 7.82
C LEU A 61 -1.22 9.64 8.80
N GLY A 62 -0.72 8.40 8.76
CA GLY A 62 -1.13 7.34 9.69
C GLY A 62 -0.82 7.69 11.14
N THR A 63 0.28 8.40 11.40
CA THR A 63 0.60 8.90 12.74
C THR A 63 -0.38 9.97 13.21
N LEU A 64 -0.80 10.89 12.33
CA LEU A 64 -1.84 11.88 12.64
C LEU A 64 -3.20 11.21 12.92
N LEU A 65 -3.56 10.19 12.15
CA LEU A 65 -4.78 9.40 12.37
C LEU A 65 -4.72 8.64 13.71
N ALA A 66 -3.60 8.01 14.03
CA ALA A 66 -3.40 7.35 15.31
C ALA A 66 -3.50 8.35 16.49
N ASN A 67 -2.94 9.55 16.34
CA ASN A 67 -3.08 10.63 17.32
C ASN A 67 -4.53 11.11 17.48
N ALA A 68 -5.35 11.00 16.42
CA ALA A 68 -6.77 11.31 16.44
C ALA A 68 -7.64 10.17 17.00
N GLY A 69 -7.05 9.03 17.40
CA GLY A 69 -7.77 7.91 18.04
C GLY A 69 -8.17 6.78 17.09
N TYR A 70 -7.64 6.73 15.87
CA TYR A 70 -7.85 5.61 14.96
C TYR A 70 -6.84 4.47 15.23
N ASP A 71 -7.28 3.24 15.05
CA ASP A 71 -6.41 2.07 15.06
C ASP A 71 -5.80 1.90 13.66
N VAL A 72 -4.54 2.28 13.50
CA VAL A 72 -3.86 2.36 12.19
C VAL A 72 -2.98 1.15 11.95
N TYR A 73 -3.10 0.56 10.76
CA TYR A 73 -2.31 -0.58 10.31
C TYR A 73 -1.66 -0.30 8.95
N TYR A 74 -0.47 -0.85 8.73
CA TYR A 74 0.24 -0.85 7.45
C TYR A 74 0.45 -2.30 7.01
N LEU A 75 -0.36 -2.75 6.06
CA LEU A 75 -0.38 -4.15 5.61
C LEU A 75 0.36 -4.28 4.28
N SER A 76 1.32 -5.20 4.22
CA SER A 76 2.04 -5.51 2.99
C SER A 76 1.23 -6.45 2.08
N TYR A 77 1.11 -6.16 0.79
CA TYR A 77 0.60 -7.14 -0.20
C TYR A 77 1.72 -7.88 -0.97
N VAL A 78 2.98 -7.67 -0.57
CA VAL A 78 4.15 -8.41 -1.07
C VAL A 78 4.91 -9.06 0.10
N PRO A 79 5.66 -10.15 -0.10
CA PRO A 79 6.40 -10.78 0.99
C PRO A 79 7.43 -9.82 1.61
N GLN A 80 7.28 -9.55 2.90
CA GLN A 80 8.23 -8.83 3.74
C GLN A 80 7.99 -9.25 5.20
N SER A 81 9.06 -9.40 5.99
CA SER A 81 8.89 -9.71 7.42
C SER A 81 8.35 -8.50 8.18
N GLN A 82 7.64 -8.76 9.28
CA GLN A 82 7.11 -7.69 10.13
C GLN A 82 8.23 -6.84 10.74
N ASP A 83 9.34 -7.47 11.16
CA ASP A 83 10.49 -6.78 11.75
C ASP A 83 11.16 -5.83 10.74
N GLU A 84 11.34 -6.25 9.49
CA GLU A 84 11.86 -5.38 8.42
C GLU A 84 10.92 -4.20 8.14
N MET A 85 9.61 -4.43 8.13
CA MET A 85 8.63 -3.34 7.97
C MET A 85 8.75 -2.32 9.09
N ILE A 86 8.85 -2.78 10.35
CA ILE A 86 8.99 -1.92 11.53
C ILE A 86 10.29 -1.12 11.45
N GLN A 87 11.41 -1.77 11.12
CA GLN A 87 12.70 -1.11 10.99
C GLN A 87 12.67 -0.02 9.90
N ASN A 88 12.10 -0.33 8.74
CA ASN A 88 12.01 0.63 7.63
C ASN A 88 11.04 1.78 7.93
N ALA A 89 9.95 1.51 8.65
CA ALA A 89 9.00 2.54 9.07
C ALA A 89 9.65 3.52 10.05
N GLU A 90 10.35 3.01 11.06
CA GLU A 90 11.08 3.83 12.02
C GLU A 90 12.20 4.63 11.35
N PHE A 91 12.87 4.03 10.35
CA PHE A 91 13.87 4.73 9.56
C PHE A 91 13.28 5.88 8.73
N ASN A 92 12.16 5.65 8.05
CA ASN A 92 11.52 6.64 7.20
C ASN A 92 10.88 7.78 8.00
N TYR A 93 10.24 7.46 9.12
CA TYR A 93 9.59 8.45 9.98
C TYR A 93 9.75 8.03 11.46
N PRO A 94 10.81 8.52 12.13
CA PRO A 94 11.07 8.17 13.52
C PRO A 94 9.89 8.49 14.45
N GLY A 95 9.51 7.52 15.28
CA GLY A 95 8.34 7.63 16.16
C GLY A 95 6.98 7.54 15.44
N TYR A 96 6.94 6.91 14.25
CA TYR A 96 5.67 6.61 13.59
C TYR A 96 4.72 5.82 14.51
N LYS A 97 3.42 5.96 14.27
CA LYS A 97 2.40 5.17 14.96
C LYS A 97 1.65 4.26 14.00
N GLY A 98 1.15 3.16 14.55
CA GLY A 98 0.41 2.12 13.84
C GLY A 98 1.13 0.78 13.88
N THR A 99 0.49 -0.26 13.35
CA THR A 99 0.99 -1.63 13.39
C THR A 99 1.31 -2.13 11.98
N CYS A 100 2.55 -2.57 11.75
CA CYS A 100 2.94 -3.23 10.52
C CYS A 100 2.40 -4.67 10.50
N LEU A 101 1.78 -5.08 9.38
CA LEU A 101 1.24 -6.42 9.17
C LEU A 101 1.88 -7.05 7.92
N PRO A 102 2.49 -8.23 8.03
CA PRO A 102 3.07 -8.91 6.88
C PRO A 102 1.98 -9.47 5.96
N MET A 103 2.36 -9.87 4.74
CA MET A 103 1.43 -10.38 3.71
C MET A 103 0.59 -11.59 4.16
N GLY A 104 1.09 -12.40 5.10
CA GLY A 104 0.33 -13.53 5.66
C GLY A 104 -1.01 -13.12 6.30
N GLU A 105 -1.13 -11.86 6.73
CA GLU A 105 -2.35 -11.32 7.36
C GLU A 105 -3.39 -10.81 6.35
N LEU A 106 -3.10 -10.85 5.05
CA LEU A 106 -3.92 -10.23 4.01
C LEU A 106 -5.37 -10.75 4.00
N GLU A 107 -5.58 -12.04 4.29
CA GLU A 107 -6.90 -12.68 4.26
C GLU A 107 -7.60 -12.73 5.63
N SER A 108 -6.84 -12.75 6.73
CA SER A 108 -7.35 -12.79 8.11
C SER A 108 -7.70 -11.40 8.64
N HIS A 109 -6.93 -10.38 8.28
CA HIS A 109 -7.11 -9.03 8.79
C HIS A 109 -8.44 -8.41 8.37
N ARG A 110 -9.01 -7.60 9.26
CA ARG A 110 -10.28 -6.90 9.04
C ARG A 110 -10.06 -5.43 9.37
N SER A 111 -10.61 -4.56 8.53
CA SER A 111 -10.55 -3.11 8.70
C SER A 111 -11.91 -2.51 8.33
N ASP A 112 -12.26 -1.40 9.00
CA ASP A 112 -13.47 -0.64 8.67
C ASP A 112 -13.24 0.22 7.43
N ILE A 113 -12.00 0.72 7.30
CA ILE A 113 -11.51 1.50 6.17
C ILE A 113 -10.23 0.86 5.64
N TRP A 114 -10.19 0.61 4.34
CA TRP A 114 -9.01 0.18 3.60
C TRP A 114 -8.50 1.31 2.74
N VAL A 115 -7.20 1.59 2.77
CA VAL A 115 -6.56 2.65 2.01
C VAL A 115 -5.54 2.03 1.07
N ALA A 116 -5.82 2.07 -0.23
CA ALA A 116 -4.84 1.71 -1.27
C ALA A 116 -3.77 2.80 -1.36
N THR A 117 -2.51 2.42 -1.57
CA THR A 117 -1.37 3.36 -1.71
C THR A 117 -0.62 3.24 -3.03
N LEU A 118 -0.82 2.14 -3.76
CA LEU A 118 -0.38 1.94 -5.14
C LEU A 118 -1.51 1.25 -5.92
N TRP A 119 -1.55 1.35 -7.25
CA TRP A 119 -2.69 0.93 -8.07
C TRP A 119 -2.98 -0.56 -7.92
N GLU A 120 -1.97 -1.42 -7.75
CA GLU A 120 -2.20 -2.84 -7.52
C GLU A 120 -2.97 -3.08 -6.22
N SER A 121 -2.70 -2.29 -5.17
CA SER A 121 -3.40 -2.41 -3.88
C SER A 121 -4.90 -2.11 -3.99
N VAL A 122 -5.34 -1.32 -4.99
CA VAL A 122 -6.77 -1.11 -5.26
C VAL A 122 -7.45 -2.44 -5.60
N TYR A 123 -6.83 -3.24 -6.47
CA TYR A 123 -7.34 -4.57 -6.81
C TYR A 123 -7.33 -5.50 -5.58
N VAL A 124 -6.29 -5.42 -4.75
CA VAL A 124 -6.16 -6.22 -3.53
C VAL A 124 -7.28 -5.95 -2.52
N ILE A 125 -7.72 -4.70 -2.37
CA ILE A 125 -8.68 -4.31 -1.32
C ILE A 125 -10.13 -4.17 -1.79
N LYS A 126 -10.40 -3.97 -3.08
CA LYS A 126 -11.74 -3.58 -3.56
C LYS A 126 -12.86 -4.58 -3.21
N ASN A 127 -12.51 -5.86 -3.09
CA ASN A 127 -13.45 -6.92 -2.73
C ASN A 127 -13.48 -7.22 -1.23
N LYS A 128 -12.66 -6.54 -0.41
CA LYS A 128 -12.65 -6.72 1.05
C LYS A 128 -13.84 -5.98 1.70
N PRO A 129 -14.39 -6.50 2.81
CA PRO A 129 -15.42 -5.79 3.56
C PRO A 129 -14.85 -4.50 4.16
N GLY A 130 -15.68 -3.46 4.29
CA GLY A 130 -15.29 -2.13 4.75
C GLY A 130 -15.28 -1.10 3.61
N TYR A 131 -15.07 0.16 3.95
CA TYR A 131 -15.01 1.27 3.00
C TYR A 131 -13.64 1.37 2.34
N LYS A 132 -13.55 1.76 1.07
CA LYS A 132 -12.28 1.83 0.34
C LYS A 132 -11.94 3.29 0.06
N MET A 133 -10.69 3.64 0.34
CA MET A 133 -10.07 4.90 -0.03
C MET A 133 -8.84 4.61 -0.87
N TYR A 134 -8.46 5.58 -1.70
CA TYR A 134 -7.24 5.50 -2.48
C TYR A 134 -6.41 6.76 -2.23
N PHE A 135 -5.25 6.57 -1.62
CA PHE A 135 -4.26 7.61 -1.36
C PHE A 135 -3.39 7.82 -2.62
N VAL A 136 -3.94 8.54 -3.59
CA VAL A 136 -3.27 8.84 -4.88
C VAL A 136 -2.20 9.91 -4.68
N GLN A 137 -0.95 9.59 -5.04
CA GLN A 137 0.20 10.50 -4.93
C GLN A 137 0.57 11.11 -6.29
N ASP A 138 0.54 10.27 -7.32
CA ASP A 138 0.86 10.61 -8.71
C ASP A 138 -0.11 9.92 -9.67
N TYR A 139 -0.02 10.28 -10.96
CA TYR A 139 -0.73 9.55 -12.02
C TYR A 139 0.05 8.28 -12.42
N GLU A 140 -0.19 7.22 -11.67
CA GLU A 140 0.52 5.94 -11.73
C GLU A 140 0.53 5.21 -13.09
N PRO A 141 -0.45 5.39 -14.02
CA PRO A 141 -0.35 4.80 -15.35
C PRO A 141 0.90 5.24 -16.12
N TYR A 142 1.44 6.43 -15.83
CA TYR A 142 2.66 6.93 -16.47
C TYR A 142 3.94 6.25 -15.99
N PHE A 143 3.86 5.36 -15.00
CA PHE A 143 5.00 4.53 -14.61
C PHE A 143 5.29 3.42 -15.63
N TYR A 144 4.38 3.18 -16.58
CA TYR A 144 4.48 2.10 -17.56
C TYR A 144 4.29 2.61 -19.00
N PRO A 145 4.95 1.98 -20.00
CA PRO A 145 4.58 2.15 -21.39
C PRO A 145 3.11 1.79 -21.62
N TYR A 146 2.53 2.35 -22.68
CA TYR A 146 1.16 2.06 -23.05
C TYR A 146 1.00 0.56 -23.36
N GLY A 147 0.14 -0.11 -22.58
CA GLY A 147 -0.06 -1.56 -22.60
C GLY A 147 -0.92 -1.99 -21.41
N ASP A 148 -0.92 -3.28 -21.09
CA ASP A 148 -1.84 -3.84 -20.09
C ASP A 148 -1.67 -3.19 -18.70
N ARG A 149 -0.43 -3.01 -18.22
CA ARG A 149 -0.18 -2.35 -16.93
C ARG A 149 -0.68 -0.92 -16.89
N TYR A 150 -0.46 -0.16 -17.96
CA TYR A 150 -1.01 1.19 -18.10
C TYR A 150 -2.54 1.16 -17.99
N GLN A 151 -3.20 0.23 -18.69
CA GLN A 151 -4.66 0.15 -18.68
C GLN A 151 -5.20 -0.29 -17.32
N MET A 152 -4.57 -1.26 -16.68
CA MET A 152 -4.95 -1.74 -15.36
C MET A 152 -4.77 -0.67 -14.29
N ALA A 153 -3.64 0.05 -14.30
CA ALA A 153 -3.41 1.19 -13.42
C ALA A 153 -4.44 2.30 -13.68
N ARG A 154 -4.72 2.63 -14.94
CA ARG A 154 -5.71 3.67 -15.27
C ARG A 154 -7.11 3.29 -14.83
N ARG A 155 -7.45 2.00 -14.90
CA ARG A 155 -8.78 1.50 -14.54
C ARG A 155 -9.08 1.70 -13.06
N THR A 156 -8.08 1.66 -12.18
CA THR A 156 -8.28 1.76 -10.71
C THR A 156 -9.00 3.03 -10.28
N TYR A 157 -8.79 4.14 -10.99
CA TYR A 157 -9.47 5.42 -10.75
C TYR A 157 -10.98 5.41 -11.03
N SER A 158 -11.49 4.34 -11.64
CA SER A 158 -12.91 4.18 -11.97
C SER A 158 -13.57 3.00 -11.24
N LEU A 159 -12.86 2.36 -10.31
CA LEU A 159 -13.34 1.17 -9.61
C LEU A 159 -14.19 1.48 -8.37
N GLY A 160 -14.50 2.74 -8.03
CA GLY A 160 -15.51 3.06 -7.02
C GLY A 160 -15.05 3.97 -5.90
#